data_AF-A0A962ZVF2-F1
#
_entry.id   AF-A0A962ZVF2-F1
#
_cell.length_a   1.000
_cell.length_b   1.000
_cell.length_c   1.000
_cell.angle_alpha   90.00
_cell.angle_beta   90.00
_cell.angle_gamma   90.00
#
_symmetry.space_group_name_H-M   'P 1'
#
loop_
_entity.id
_entity.type
_entity.pdbx_description
1 polymer ?
#
loop_
_entity_poly.entity_id
_entity_poly.type
_entity_poly.pdbx_seq_one_letter_code
_entity_poly.pdbx_strand_id
1 'polypeptide(L)' 'MANYSTNDFRSGLKVMLDGEPCSILENEFVKPGKGQA' A
#
# COMPACT_ATOMS: atom_id res chain seq x y z
N MET A 1 10.50 5.35 -12.82
CA MET A 1 9.77 5.48 -11.54
C MET A 1 9.40 4.07 -11.11
N ALA A 2 9.77 3.65 -9.90
CA ALA A 2 9.37 2.34 -9.40
C ALA A 2 7.84 2.34 -9.24
N ASN A 3 7.15 1.46 -9.97
CA ASN A 3 5.73 1.20 -9.78
C ASN A 3 5.60 0.08 -8.76
N TYR A 4 4.88 0.34 -7.69
CA TYR A 4 4.55 -0.65 -6.66
C TYR A 4 3.06 -0.95 -6.75
N SER A 5 2.69 -2.22 -6.73
CA SER A 5 1.30 -2.65 -6.52
C SER A 5 0.99 -2.67 -5.02
N THR A 6 -0.30 -2.66 -4.66
CA THR A 6 -0.75 -2.85 -3.27
C THR A 6 -0.28 -4.20 -2.70
N ASN A 7 -0.01 -5.19 -3.56
CA ASN A 7 0.58 -6.47 -3.16
C ASN A 7 2.06 -6.37 -2.75
N ASP A 8 2.76 -5.30 -3.11
CA ASP A 8 4.17 -5.08 -2.77
C ASP A 8 4.36 -4.31 -1.45
N PHE A 9 3.25 -3.91 -0.82
CA PHE A 9 3.25 -3.07 0.36
C PHE A 9 3.79 -3.84 1.58
N ARG A 10 4.87 -3.30 2.15
CA ARG A 10 5.54 -3.79 3.35
C ARG A 10 5.88 -2.61 4.26
N SER A 11 5.99 -2.87 5.56
CA SER A 11 6.43 -1.86 6.53
C SER A 11 7.78 -1.26 6.12
N GLY A 12 7.90 0.05 6.24
CA GLY A 12 9.08 0.83 5.84
C GLY A 12 9.19 1.12 4.34
N LEU A 13 8.29 0.61 3.49
CA LEU A 13 8.26 1.00 2.07
C LEU A 13 7.91 2.48 1.95
N LYS A 14 8.70 3.22 1.16
CA LYS A 14 8.45 4.64 0.89
C LYS A 14 7.64 4.80 -0.39
N VAL A 15 6.53 5.53 -0.29
CA VAL A 15 5.61 5.79 -1.39
C VAL A 15 5.32 7.28 -1.48
N MET A 16 4.94 7.74 -2.67
CA MET A 16 4.42 9.09 -2.86
C MET A 16 2.90 9.04 -2.70
N LEU A 17 2.34 9.81 -1.77
CA LEU A 17 0.91 9.97 -1.58
C LEU A 17 0.59 11.47 -1.64
N ASP A 18 -0.32 11.87 -2.54
CA ASP A 18 -0.69 13.28 -2.77
C ASP A 18 0.49 14.23 -3.03
N GLY A 19 1.58 13.72 -3.60
CA GLY A 19 2.79 14.48 -3.89
C GLY A 19 3.80 14.55 -2.72
N GLU A 20 3.50 13.93 -1.58
CA GLU A 20 4.38 13.88 -0.41
C GLU A 20 4.99 12.48 -0.20
N PRO A 21 6.25 12.40 0.27
CA PRO A 21 6.88 11.12 0.59
C PRO A 21 6.41 10.58 1.94
N CYS A 22 5.77 9.42 1.94
CA CYS A 22 5.31 8.73 3.14
C CYS A 22 6.03 7.38 3.31
N SER A 23 6.04 6.85 4.54
CA SER A 23 6.50 5.49 4.83
C SER A 23 5.34 4.66 5.35
N ILE A 24 5.13 3.47 4.78
CA ILE A 24 4.10 2.53 5.24
C ILE A 24 4.50 2.04 6.63
N LEU A 25 3.63 2.20 7.62
CA LEU A 25 3.86 1.66 8.97
C LEU A 25 3.39 0.21 9.05
N GLU A 26 2.13 -0.02 8.67
CA GLU A 26 1.50 -1.33 8.59
C GLU A 26 0.62 -1.42 7.35
N ASN A 27 0.37 -2.65 6.89
CA ASN A 27 -0.51 -2.96 5.76
C ASN A 27 -1.49 -4.04 6.22
N GLU A 28 -2.79 -3.72 6.21
CA GLU A 28 -3.86 -4.68 6.49
C GLU A 28 -4.59 -5.01 5.20
N PHE A 29 -4.54 -6.29 4.81
CA PHE A 29 -5.23 -6.76 3.62
C PHE A 29 -6.63 -7.27 3.99
N VAL A 30 -7.67 -6.58 3.52
CA VAL A 30 -9.06 -6.88 3.86
C VAL A 30 -9.80 -7.48 2.67
N LYS A 31 -10.39 -8.66 2.86
CA LYS A 31 -11.30 -9.29 1.89
C LYS A 31 -12.76 -9.15 2.36
N PRO A 32 -13.59 -8.31 1.72
CA PRO A 32 -15.00 -8.21 2.09
C PRO A 32 -15.74 -9.51 1.73
N GLY A 33 -16.70 -9.92 2.57
CA GLY A 33 -17.39 -11.21 2.42
C GLY A 33 -18.10 -11.42 1.08
N LYS A 34 -18.58 -10.34 0.44
CA LYS A 34 -19.09 -10.35 -0.93
C LYS A 34 -18.48 -9.18 -1.71
N GLY A 35 -17.27 -9.37 -2.24
CA GLY A 35 -16.60 -8.38 -3.07
C GLY A 35 -15.15 -8.77 -3.38
N GLN A 36 -14.50 -8.00 -4.25
CA GLN A 36 -13.05 -8.09 -4.41
C GLN A 36 -12.37 -7.28 -3.31
N ALA A 37 -11.18 -7.74 -2.93
CA ALA A 37 -10.21 -6.97 -2.13
C ALA A 37 -9.39 -6.08 -3.06
#